data_AF-R7I1G6-F1
#
_entry.id   AF-R7I1G6-F1
#
_cell.length_a   1.000
_cell.length_b   1.000
_cell.length_c   1.000
_cell.angle_alpha   90.00
_cell.angle_beta   90.00
_cell.angle_gamma   90.00
#
_symmetry.space_group_name_H-M   'P 1'
#
loop_
_entity.id
_entity.type
_entity.pdbx_description
1 polymer ?
#
loop_
_entity_poly.entity_id
_entity_poly.type
_entity_poly.pdbx_seq_one_letter_code
_entity_poly.pdbx_strand_id
1 'polypeptide(L)'
;MTEETGVRETKELVKEGLEGTEKLAQKNNNLNELMQKTSANVEQMEKLTNMIEGFAGVIAGIANKTNMLALNASIEAARAGEHGRGFAVVAKQVGELAAQSATSSKEIKETIQSVQGFTNEMVASMEQLSKAIEEQSQITANVSEVLGEIKNGIQ
;
A
#
# COMPACT_ATOMS: atom_id res chain seq x y z
N MET A 1 8.11 -18.99 58.99
CA MET A 1 9.09 -19.13 57.88
C MET A 1 8.41 -19.39 56.54
N THR A 2 7.48 -20.35 56.42
CA THR A 2 6.78 -20.64 55.15
C THR A 2 5.89 -19.50 54.64
N GLU A 3 5.14 -18.79 55.50
CA GLU A 3 4.29 -17.65 55.09
C GLU A 3 5.09 -16.43 54.60
N GLU A 4 6.17 -16.03 55.28
CA GLU A 4 7.05 -14.94 54.84
C GLU A 4 7.71 -15.23 53.48
N THR A 5 7.97 -16.51 53.18
CA THR A 5 8.59 -16.90 51.91
C THR A 5 7.59 -16.78 50.76
N GLY A 6 6.33 -17.20 50.98
CA GLY A 6 5.26 -17.10 49.97
C GLY A 6 4.85 -15.66 49.64
N VAL A 7 4.82 -14.76 50.64
CA VAL A 7 4.56 -13.33 50.39
C VAL A 7 5.67 -12.68 49.59
N ARG A 8 6.94 -13.04 49.87
CA ARG A 8 8.09 -12.54 49.10
C ARG A 8 8.06 -13.00 47.64
N GLU A 9 7.78 -14.28 47.42
CA GLU A 9 7.68 -14.86 46.08
C GLU A 9 6.52 -14.25 45.29
N THR A 10 5.38 -14.02 45.93
CA THR A 10 4.23 -13.31 45.31
C THR A 10 4.59 -11.88 44.92
N LYS A 11 5.34 -11.15 45.77
CA LYS A 11 5.81 -9.79 45.46
C LYS A 11 6.74 -9.77 44.24
N GLU A 12 7.63 -10.75 44.11
CA GLU A 12 8.51 -10.88 42.94
C GLU A 12 7.71 -11.17 41.67
N LEU A 13 6.77 -12.12 41.70
CA LEU A 13 5.91 -12.45 40.55
C LEU A 13 5.05 -11.26 40.09
N VAL A 14 4.46 -10.52 41.03
CA VAL A 14 3.67 -9.32 40.71
C VAL A 14 4.54 -8.23 40.09
N LYS A 15 5.77 -8.05 40.60
CA LYS A 15 6.72 -7.10 40.02
C LYS A 15 7.09 -7.48 38.58
N GLU A 16 7.43 -8.75 38.34
CA GLU A 16 7.70 -9.25 36.98
C GLU A 16 6.49 -9.09 36.05
N GLY A 17 5.29 -9.37 36.54
CA GLY A 17 4.05 -9.16 35.80
C GLY A 17 3.85 -7.69 35.40
N LEU A 18 4.05 -6.76 36.34
CA LEU A 18 3.94 -5.32 36.07
C LEU A 18 4.98 -4.86 35.04
N GLU A 19 6.24 -5.28 35.17
CA GLU A 19 7.28 -5.02 34.17
C GLU A 19 6.92 -5.61 32.79
N GLY A 20 6.28 -6.78 32.76
CA GLY A 20 5.74 -7.39 31.55
C GLY A 20 4.64 -6.55 30.89
N THR A 21 3.68 -6.06 31.68
CA THR A 21 2.61 -5.18 31.19
C THR A 21 3.14 -3.84 30.67
N GLU A 22 4.14 -3.26 31.32
CA GLU A 22 4.78 -2.02 30.88
C GLU A 22 5.48 -2.20 29.53
N LYS A 23 6.24 -3.31 29.37
CA LYS A 23 6.86 -3.66 28.08
C LYS A 23 5.82 -3.87 26.98
N LEU A 24 4.69 -4.50 27.30
CA LEU A 24 3.58 -4.67 26.34
C LEU A 24 2.97 -3.34 25.93
N ALA A 25 2.72 -2.42 26.88
CA ALA A 25 2.21 -1.10 26.59
C ALA A 25 3.16 -0.30 25.69
N GLN A 26 4.48 -0.35 25.95
CA GLN A 26 5.49 0.24 25.08
C GLN A 26 5.47 -0.36 23.67
N LYS A 27 5.34 -1.69 23.54
CA LYS A 27 5.25 -2.33 22.22
C LYS A 27 3.98 -1.93 21.47
N ASN A 28 2.84 -1.80 22.13
CA ASN A 28 1.60 -1.34 21.50
C ASN A 28 1.74 0.10 20.97
N ASN A 29 2.39 0.99 21.73
CA ASN A 29 2.68 2.34 21.26
C ASN A 29 3.55 2.34 20.01
N ASN A 30 4.62 1.53 20.00
CA ASN A 30 5.48 1.39 18.81
C ASN A 30 4.73 0.82 17.60
N LEU A 31 3.78 -0.11 17.82
CA LEU A 31 2.94 -0.65 16.75
C LEU A 31 2.00 0.42 16.19
N ASN A 32 1.43 1.28 17.04
CA ASN A 32 0.61 2.41 16.60
C ASN A 32 1.42 3.41 15.75
N GLU A 33 2.66 3.73 16.14
CA GLU A 33 3.54 4.58 15.33
C GLU A 33 3.87 3.95 13.98
N LEU A 34 4.17 2.64 13.96
CA LEU A 34 4.43 1.91 12.73
C LEU A 34 3.19 1.88 11.82
N MET A 35 1.99 1.76 12.41
CA MET A 35 0.73 1.82 11.70
C MET A 35 0.53 3.16 11.01
N GLN A 36 0.70 4.26 11.74
CA GLN A 36 0.58 5.61 11.18
C GLN A 36 1.56 5.85 10.03
N LYS A 37 2.82 5.43 10.20
CA LYS A 37 3.84 5.54 9.15
C LYS A 37 3.47 4.71 7.92
N THR A 38 2.97 3.50 8.13
CA THR A 38 2.53 2.62 7.04
C THR A 38 1.34 3.23 6.31
N SER A 39 0.45 3.93 7.01
CA SER A 39 -0.76 4.53 6.43
C SER A 39 -0.38 5.69 5.52
N ALA A 40 0.55 6.54 5.98
CA ALA A 40 1.12 7.59 5.15
C ALA A 40 1.82 7.05 3.89
N ASN A 41 2.53 5.92 3.98
CA ASN A 41 3.14 5.28 2.81
C ASN A 41 2.10 4.76 1.82
N VAL A 42 1.01 4.18 2.32
CA VAL A 42 -0.11 3.68 1.50
C VAL A 42 -0.81 4.83 0.78
N GLU A 43 -1.07 5.95 1.46
CA GLU A 43 -1.61 7.17 0.84
C GLU A 43 -0.67 7.74 -0.24
N GLN A 44 0.64 7.71 0.01
CA GLN A 44 1.63 8.14 -0.98
C GLN A 44 1.64 7.21 -2.20
N MET A 45 1.51 5.90 -1.98
CA MET A 45 1.41 4.90 -3.04
C MET A 45 0.16 5.12 -3.89
N GLU A 46 -0.99 5.43 -3.28
CA GLU A 46 -2.22 5.79 -4.00
C GLU A 46 -2.04 7.04 -4.88
N LYS A 47 -1.37 8.07 -4.37
CA LYS A 47 -1.07 9.27 -5.17
C LYS A 47 -0.17 8.95 -6.36
N LEU A 48 0.85 8.12 -6.16
CA LEU A 48 1.78 7.70 -7.21
C LEU A 48 1.08 6.87 -8.29
N THR A 49 0.25 5.90 -7.90
CA THR A 49 -0.50 5.07 -8.86
C THR A 49 -1.47 5.89 -9.68
N ASN A 50 -2.20 6.84 -9.07
CA ASN A 50 -3.09 7.76 -9.79
C ASN A 50 -2.34 8.65 -10.79
N MET A 51 -1.13 9.12 -10.44
CA MET A 51 -0.30 9.87 -11.39
C MET A 51 0.16 9.00 -12.57
N ILE A 52 0.58 7.77 -12.32
CA ILE A 52 0.99 6.83 -13.38
C ILE A 52 -0.19 6.49 -14.29
N GLU A 53 -1.39 6.28 -13.74
CA GLU A 53 -2.61 6.10 -14.54
C GLU A 53 -2.86 7.30 -15.46
N GLY A 54 -2.69 8.52 -14.94
CA GLY A 54 -2.78 9.75 -15.72
C GLY A 54 -1.78 9.78 -16.89
N PHE A 55 -0.51 9.42 -16.64
CA PHE A 55 0.51 9.34 -17.69
C PHE A 55 0.19 8.27 -18.74
N ALA A 56 -0.27 7.08 -18.31
CA ALA A 56 -0.69 6.02 -19.22
C ALA A 56 -1.86 6.49 -20.12
N GLY A 57 -2.82 7.24 -19.55
CA GLY A 57 -3.91 7.86 -20.31
C GLY A 57 -3.42 8.87 -21.36
N VAL A 58 -2.46 9.72 -21.00
CA VAL A 58 -1.85 10.67 -21.95
C VAL A 58 -1.12 9.94 -23.08
N ILE A 59 -0.33 8.92 -22.77
CA ILE A 59 0.40 8.13 -23.78
C ILE A 59 -0.59 7.42 -24.71
N ALA A 60 -1.65 6.82 -24.18
CA ALA A 60 -2.72 6.21 -24.99
C ALA A 60 -3.38 7.23 -25.93
N GLY A 61 -3.61 8.46 -25.45
CA GLY A 61 -4.13 9.55 -26.29
C GLY A 61 -3.18 9.95 -27.42
N ILE A 62 -1.88 10.07 -27.13
CA ILE A 62 -0.83 10.36 -28.13
C ILE A 62 -0.73 9.23 -29.15
N ALA A 63 -0.76 7.98 -28.69
CA ALA A 63 -0.74 6.79 -29.53
C ALA A 63 -1.93 6.77 -30.50
N ASN A 64 -3.15 7.00 -30.02
CA ASN A 64 -4.34 7.08 -30.86
C ASN A 64 -4.26 8.19 -31.90
N LYS A 65 -3.80 9.39 -31.51
CA LYS A 65 -3.64 10.51 -32.45
C LYS A 65 -2.56 10.21 -33.51
N THR A 66 -1.45 9.62 -33.10
CA THR A 66 -0.37 9.21 -34.00
C THR A 66 -0.86 8.14 -34.97
N ASN A 67 -1.65 7.18 -34.52
CA ASN A 67 -2.24 6.15 -35.37
C ASN A 67 -3.18 6.75 -36.43
N MET A 68 -4.03 7.72 -36.03
CA MET A 68 -4.89 8.43 -36.98
C MET A 68 -4.10 9.25 -38.01
N LEU A 69 -3.00 9.90 -37.59
CA LEU A 69 -2.12 10.62 -38.50
C LEU A 69 -1.41 9.67 -39.47
N ALA A 70 -0.94 8.52 -38.99
CA ALA A 70 -0.34 7.47 -39.79
C ALA A 70 -1.31 6.94 -40.84
N LEU A 71 -2.56 6.67 -40.46
CA LEU A 71 -3.61 6.24 -41.39
C LEU A 71 -3.87 7.28 -42.48
N ASN A 72 -4.01 8.56 -42.12
CA ASN A 72 -4.20 9.63 -43.09
C ASN A 72 -3.01 9.74 -44.05
N ALA A 73 -1.78 9.60 -43.54
CA ALA A 73 -0.57 9.60 -44.36
C ALA A 73 -0.52 8.39 -45.30
N SER A 74 -0.94 7.20 -44.86
CA SER A 74 -1.04 6.01 -45.71
C SER A 74 -2.06 6.19 -46.84
N ILE A 75 -3.20 6.83 -46.57
CA ILE A 75 -4.23 7.14 -47.58
C ILE A 75 -3.68 8.12 -48.62
N GLU A 76 -3.04 9.21 -48.19
CA GLU A 76 -2.50 10.21 -49.12
C GLU A 76 -1.31 9.65 -49.93
N ALA A 77 -0.49 8.79 -49.32
CA ALA A 77 0.58 8.08 -50.02
C ALA A 77 0.03 7.14 -51.10
N ALA A 78 -1.08 6.43 -50.83
CA ALA A 78 -1.76 5.62 -51.84
C ALA A 78 -2.31 6.48 -52.99
N ARG A 79 -2.83 7.67 -52.67
CA ARG A 79 -3.36 8.64 -53.65
C ARG A 79 -2.28 9.20 -54.58
N ALA A 80 -1.04 9.37 -54.08
CA ALA A 80 0.11 9.79 -54.86
C ALA A 80 0.69 8.69 -55.78
N GLY A 81 0.15 7.47 -55.74
CA GLY A 81 0.56 6.36 -56.61
C GLY A 81 2.02 5.97 -56.42
N GLU A 82 2.76 5.81 -57.52
CA GLU A 82 4.18 5.41 -57.51
C GLU A 82 5.07 6.36 -56.71
N HIS A 83 4.76 7.67 -56.70
CA HIS A 83 5.53 8.67 -55.95
C HIS A 83 5.34 8.58 -54.43
N GLY A 84 4.25 7.95 -53.97
CA GLY A 84 3.92 7.79 -52.55
C GLY A 84 4.43 6.49 -51.92
N ARG A 85 5.01 5.55 -52.70
CA ARG A 85 5.39 4.21 -52.21
C ARG A 85 6.29 4.24 -50.97
N GLY A 86 7.31 5.08 -50.95
CA GLY A 86 8.21 5.21 -49.79
C GLY A 86 7.50 5.77 -48.55
N PHE A 87 6.65 6.78 -48.75
CA PHE A 87 5.84 7.36 -47.67
C PHE A 87 4.82 6.38 -47.11
N ALA A 88 4.24 5.50 -47.95
CA ALA A 88 3.29 4.48 -47.51
C ALA A 88 3.94 3.49 -46.53
N VAL A 89 5.20 3.10 -46.77
CA VAL A 89 5.96 2.20 -45.87
C VAL A 89 6.22 2.86 -44.53
N VAL A 90 6.66 4.12 -44.52
CA VAL A 90 6.90 4.88 -43.28
C VAL A 90 5.60 5.06 -42.50
N ALA A 91 4.51 5.47 -43.17
CA ALA A 91 3.22 5.65 -42.54
C ALA A 91 2.71 4.35 -41.88
N LYS A 92 2.90 3.20 -42.53
CA LYS A 92 2.56 1.90 -41.95
C LYS A 92 3.37 1.61 -40.68
N GLN A 93 4.70 1.81 -40.70
CA GLN A 93 5.55 1.59 -39.52
C GLN A 93 5.19 2.51 -38.35
N VAL A 94 4.87 3.78 -38.62
CA VAL A 94 4.41 4.72 -37.59
C VAL A 94 3.09 4.26 -36.99
N GLY A 95 2.16 3.75 -37.80
CA GLY A 95 0.90 3.18 -37.32
C GLY A 95 1.11 1.95 -36.44
N GLU A 96 2.02 1.05 -36.81
CA GLU A 96 2.38 -0.12 -36.01
C GLU A 96 2.98 0.27 -34.64
N LEU A 97 3.89 1.24 -34.61
CA LEU A 97 4.46 1.77 -33.36
C LEU A 97 3.41 2.45 -32.48
N ALA A 98 2.48 3.18 -33.10
CA ALA A 98 1.37 3.82 -32.40
C ALA A 98 0.43 2.77 -31.78
N ALA A 99 0.09 1.70 -32.51
CA ALA A 99 -0.71 0.60 -31.98
C ALA A 99 0.01 -0.10 -30.82
N GLN A 100 1.31 -0.36 -30.95
CA GLN A 100 2.11 -0.96 -29.88
C GLN A 100 2.14 -0.06 -28.62
N SER A 101 2.31 1.25 -28.79
CA SER A 101 2.29 2.22 -27.68
C SER A 101 0.93 2.25 -26.97
N ALA A 102 -0.18 2.14 -27.71
CA ALA A 102 -1.52 2.04 -27.13
C ALA A 102 -1.68 0.76 -26.30
N THR A 103 -1.20 -0.37 -26.81
CA THR A 103 -1.22 -1.65 -26.07
C THR A 103 -0.41 -1.57 -24.79
N SER A 104 0.83 -1.08 -24.82
CA SER A 104 1.65 -0.94 -23.61
C SER A 104 1.02 0.02 -22.59
N SER A 105 0.39 1.10 -23.05
CA SER A 105 -0.34 2.01 -22.16
C SER A 105 -1.51 1.32 -21.45
N LYS A 106 -2.19 0.40 -22.15
CA LYS A 106 -3.26 -0.42 -21.56
C LYS A 106 -2.71 -1.40 -20.52
N GLU A 107 -1.62 -2.09 -20.81
CA GLU A 107 -0.96 -3.01 -19.86
C GLU A 107 -0.47 -2.29 -18.60
N ILE A 108 0.06 -1.07 -18.74
CA ILE A 108 0.40 -0.21 -17.60
C ILE A 108 -0.85 0.07 -16.76
N LYS A 109 -1.97 0.41 -17.39
CA LYS A 109 -3.23 0.68 -16.68
C LYS A 109 -3.73 -0.54 -15.90
N GLU A 110 -3.72 -1.72 -16.51
CA GLU A 110 -4.12 -2.98 -15.84
C GLU A 110 -3.21 -3.32 -14.65
N THR A 111 -1.91 -3.08 -14.79
CA THR A 111 -0.94 -3.24 -13.70
C THR A 111 -1.24 -2.27 -12.56
N ILE A 112 -1.48 -1.00 -12.87
CA ILE A 112 -1.80 0.03 -11.87
C ILE A 112 -3.11 -0.28 -11.13
N GLN A 113 -4.13 -0.79 -11.82
CA GLN A 113 -5.37 -1.22 -11.20
C GLN A 113 -5.14 -2.38 -10.21
N SER A 114 -4.26 -3.32 -10.56
CA SER A 114 -3.87 -4.40 -9.65
C SER A 114 -3.16 -3.86 -8.41
N VAL A 115 -2.26 -2.88 -8.59
CA VAL A 115 -1.54 -2.23 -7.48
C VAL A 115 -2.52 -1.48 -6.56
N GLN A 116 -3.48 -0.73 -7.12
CA GLN A 116 -4.54 -0.07 -6.34
C GLN A 116 -5.39 -1.09 -5.55
N GLY A 117 -5.67 -2.26 -6.12
CA GLY A 117 -6.31 -3.37 -5.42
C GLY A 117 -5.54 -3.81 -4.17
N PHE A 118 -4.24 -4.07 -4.32
CA PHE A 118 -3.38 -4.41 -3.18
C PHE A 118 -3.28 -3.29 -2.13
N THR A 119 -3.26 -2.02 -2.56
CA THR A 119 -3.31 -0.87 -1.64
C THR A 119 -4.58 -0.88 -0.80
N ASN A 120 -5.74 -1.17 -1.40
CA ASN A 120 -7.01 -1.24 -0.67
C ASN A 120 -7.05 -2.39 0.33
N GLU A 121 -6.55 -3.57 -0.05
CA GLU A 121 -6.41 -4.71 0.87
C GLU A 121 -5.48 -4.39 2.05
N MET A 122 -4.42 -3.64 1.78
CA MET A 122 -3.48 -3.18 2.81
C MET A 122 -4.15 -2.22 3.79
N VAL A 123 -4.95 -1.26 3.32
CA VAL A 123 -5.76 -0.38 4.19
C VAL A 123 -6.67 -1.20 5.11
N ALA A 124 -7.43 -2.15 4.56
CA ALA A 124 -8.32 -3.00 5.34
C ALA A 124 -7.57 -3.83 6.41
N SER A 125 -6.40 -4.38 6.05
CA SER A 125 -5.56 -5.13 6.98
C SER A 125 -5.02 -4.24 8.11
N MET A 126 -4.69 -2.99 7.79
CA MET A 126 -4.23 -2.00 8.76
C MET A 126 -5.32 -1.58 9.73
N GLU A 127 -6.56 -1.39 9.27
CA GLU A 127 -7.71 -1.11 10.15
C GLU A 127 -7.94 -2.26 11.14
N GLN A 128 -7.88 -3.51 10.68
CA GLN A 128 -8.01 -4.69 11.54
C GLN A 128 -6.90 -4.73 12.59
N LEU A 129 -5.65 -4.48 12.19
CA LEU A 129 -4.52 -4.48 13.11
C LEU A 129 -4.59 -3.31 14.09
N SER A 130 -5.07 -2.13 13.69
CA SER A 130 -5.33 -1.00 14.60
C SER A 130 -6.32 -1.38 15.68
N LYS A 131 -7.43 -2.04 15.31
CA LYS A 131 -8.42 -2.54 16.27
C LYS A 131 -7.83 -3.58 17.23
N ALA A 132 -7.02 -4.51 16.71
CA ALA A 132 -6.35 -5.51 17.55
C ALA A 132 -5.39 -4.88 18.57
N ILE A 133 -4.66 -3.83 18.18
CA ILE A 133 -3.76 -3.09 19.09
C ILE A 133 -4.56 -2.35 20.18
N GLU A 134 -5.72 -1.78 19.83
CA GLU A 134 -6.61 -1.12 20.79
C GLU A 134 -7.14 -2.13 21.83
N GLU A 135 -7.66 -3.28 21.38
CA GLU A 135 -8.09 -4.37 22.25
C GLU A 135 -6.95 -4.86 23.15
N GLN A 136 -5.75 -5.06 22.59
CA GLN A 136 -4.57 -5.48 23.35
C GLN A 136 -4.15 -4.43 24.40
N SER A 137 -4.32 -3.15 24.10
CA SER A 137 -3.99 -2.06 25.03
C SER A 137 -4.96 -2.05 26.20
N GLN A 138 -6.26 -2.28 25.97
CA GLN A 138 -7.25 -2.40 27.03
C GLN A 138 -6.97 -3.61 27.93
N ILE A 139 -6.64 -4.77 27.35
CA ILE A 139 -6.29 -5.98 28.12
C ILE A 139 -5.05 -5.72 28.97
N THR A 140 -4.02 -5.10 28.39
CA THR A 140 -2.78 -4.79 29.11
C THR A 140 -3.03 -3.85 30.28
N ALA A 141 -3.87 -2.83 30.09
CA ALA A 141 -4.27 -1.90 31.15
C ALA A 141 -5.01 -2.63 32.29
N ASN A 142 -5.98 -3.48 31.97
CA ASN A 142 -6.73 -4.26 32.96
C ASN A 142 -5.82 -5.19 33.76
N VAL A 143 -4.88 -5.88 33.10
CA VAL A 143 -3.91 -6.77 33.79
C VAL A 143 -2.99 -5.95 34.71
N SER A 144 -2.54 -4.77 34.26
CA SER A 144 -1.72 -3.87 35.07
C SER A 144 -2.45 -3.40 36.33
N GLU A 145 -3.75 -3.06 36.21
CA GLU A 145 -4.62 -2.67 37.32
C GLU A 145 -4.76 -3.80 38.35
N VAL A 146 -5.12 -5.01 37.91
CA VAL A 146 -5.26 -6.19 38.78
C VAL A 146 -3.95 -6.51 39.51
N LEU A 147 -2.81 -6.48 38.81
CA LEU A 147 -1.50 -6.69 39.45
C LEU A 147 -1.16 -5.57 40.44
N GLY A 148 -1.56 -4.33 40.16
CA GLY A 148 -1.44 -3.20 41.07
C GLY A 148 -2.25 -3.39 42.36
N GLU A 149 -3.49 -3.88 42.26
CA GLU A 149 -4.32 -4.21 43.41
C GLU A 149 -3.69 -5.33 44.25
N ILE A 150 -3.21 -6.41 43.61
CA ILE A 150 -2.53 -7.51 44.31
C ILE A 150 -1.29 -6.99 45.04
N LYS A 151 -0.48 -6.15 44.39
CA LYS A 151 0.71 -5.53 45.01
C LYS A 151 0.37 -4.75 46.26
N ASN A 152 -0.73 -3.99 46.24
CA ASN A 152 -1.19 -3.19 47.39
C ASN A 152 -1.78 -4.07 48.50
N GLY A 153 -2.43 -5.18 48.15
CA GLY A 153 -3.02 -6.12 49.12
C GLY A 153 -1.99 -6.98 49.88
N ILE A 154 -0.76 -7.11 49.37
CA ILE A 154 0.34 -7.85 50.00
C ILE A 154 1.38 -6.95 50.69
N GLN A 155 1.17 -5.62 50.68
CA GLN A 155 1.98 -4.65 51.44
C GLN A 155 1.67 -4.71 52.94
#